data_AF-A0A4Q7WYL6-F1
#
_entry.id   AF-A0A4Q7WYL6-F1
#
_cell.length_a   1.000
_cell.length_b   1.000
_cell.length_c   1.000
_cell.angle_alpha   90.00
_cell.angle_beta   90.00
_cell.angle_gamma   90.00
#
_symmetry.space_group_name_H-M   'P 1'
#
loop_
_entity.id
_entity.type
_entity.pdbx_description
1 polymer ?
#
loop_
_entity_poly.entity_id
_entity_poly.type
_entity_poly.pdbx_seq_one_letter_code
_entity_poly.pdbx_strand_id
1 'polypeptide(L)'
;MRNVVILAGGSGTRLWPMSRDDRPKQVLPLAAGQSLLRVAFNRLRGLVEPENIYVCTVGAYTDVVRKELPELGEHNIIGEPARRDTANAVGLASAVVARNDPDAVVAFVGSDHLISPEDEFRSAIEHGFEVVEARGRSLVTFGIEPTHPHTGLGYIERGEAIEGTRAFVVDRFREKPDRATAEEYLATGRFWWNSGMFVWQASTVLSVLDSLLPESAARLREVAAVWDTPERDATLEEIYPNLQKISVDYAVMEPASQGKVDADVVVVPMPVHWLDVGSWAALADTYDADPNGNRTDSITLSCLLDSHDNIIVTDDPNHLVAAVGLHRHIIVHTQDVTMVCPLSDGERVKDLVARVQSDHANYI
;
A
#
# COMPACT_ATOMS: atom_id res chain seq x y z
N MET A 1 -4.54 -23.44 -0.65
CA MET A 1 -3.13 -23.01 -0.83
C MET A 1 -2.96 -21.59 -0.34
N ARG A 2 -1.75 -21.20 0.10
CA ARG A 2 -1.45 -19.82 0.52
C ARG A 2 -0.92 -19.02 -0.66
N ASN A 3 -1.46 -17.82 -0.85
CA ASN A 3 -1.07 -16.88 -1.89
C ASN A 3 -0.82 -15.50 -1.29
N VAL A 4 -0.03 -14.67 -1.97
CA VAL A 4 0.16 -13.27 -1.60
C VAL A 4 -0.09 -12.38 -2.81
N VAL A 5 -0.82 -11.28 -2.63
CA VAL A 5 -1.05 -10.25 -3.64
C VAL A 5 -0.46 -8.95 -3.16
N ILE A 6 0.51 -8.44 -3.92
CA ILE A 6 1.09 -7.12 -3.71
C ILE A 6 0.21 -6.09 -4.45
N LEU A 7 -0.37 -5.14 -3.73
CA LEU A 7 -1.14 -4.03 -4.28
C LEU A 7 -0.19 -2.88 -4.68
N ALA A 8 -0.16 -2.55 -5.96
CA ALA A 8 0.78 -1.63 -6.60
C ALA A 8 0.09 -0.58 -7.50
N GLY A 9 -1.11 -0.12 -7.10
CA GLY A 9 -1.92 0.83 -7.89
C GLY A 9 -1.59 2.32 -7.71
N GLY A 10 -0.67 2.69 -6.82
CA GLY A 10 -0.41 4.09 -6.47
C GLY A 10 0.35 4.87 -7.55
N SER A 11 -0.18 6.02 -8.01
CA SER A 11 0.60 6.92 -8.89
C SER A 11 1.78 7.57 -8.19
N GLY A 12 1.61 7.91 -6.91
CA GLY A 12 2.63 8.59 -6.14
C GLY A 12 2.83 10.07 -6.48
N THR A 13 1.79 10.78 -6.92
CA THR A 13 1.88 12.21 -7.31
C THR A 13 2.48 13.14 -6.25
N ARG A 14 2.46 12.76 -4.97
CA ARG A 14 3.12 13.50 -3.87
C ARG A 14 4.64 13.35 -3.85
N LEU A 15 5.18 12.40 -4.60
CA LEU A 15 6.61 12.15 -4.81
C LEU A 15 7.09 12.67 -6.17
N TRP A 16 6.28 13.46 -6.86
CA TRP A 16 6.75 14.24 -8.01
C TRP A 16 7.83 15.21 -7.51
N PRO A 17 8.94 15.41 -8.23
CA PRO A 17 9.19 15.02 -9.62
C PRO A 17 9.85 13.65 -9.84
N MET A 18 10.10 12.86 -8.80
CA MET A 18 10.64 11.51 -9.01
C MET A 18 9.59 10.56 -9.60
N SER A 19 8.35 10.63 -9.11
CA SER A 19 7.24 9.91 -9.75
C SER A 19 6.85 10.57 -11.06
N ARG A 20 6.65 9.76 -12.09
CA ARG A 20 6.13 10.15 -13.41
C ARG A 20 4.95 9.28 -13.82
N ASP A 21 4.23 9.69 -14.86
CA ASP A 21 3.17 8.86 -15.45
C ASP A 21 3.68 7.50 -15.93
N ASP A 22 4.90 7.42 -16.47
CA ASP A 22 5.56 6.20 -16.92
C ASP A 22 6.46 5.53 -15.85
N ARG A 23 6.71 6.23 -14.73
CA ARG A 23 7.56 5.78 -13.61
C ARG A 23 6.83 5.96 -12.27
N PRO A 24 5.92 5.04 -11.91
CA PRO A 24 5.09 5.18 -10.72
C PRO A 24 5.89 4.95 -9.43
N LYS A 25 5.37 5.39 -8.28
CA LYS A 25 6.15 5.40 -7.03
C LYS A 25 6.74 4.05 -6.62
N GLN A 26 6.04 2.96 -6.88
CA GLN A 26 6.43 1.62 -6.45
C GLN A 26 7.75 1.15 -7.10
N VAL A 27 8.12 1.70 -8.26
CA VAL A 27 9.38 1.35 -8.96
C VAL A 27 10.49 2.38 -8.69
N LEU A 28 10.23 3.41 -7.88
CA LEU A 28 11.24 4.40 -7.52
C LEU A 28 12.23 3.80 -6.51
N PRO A 29 13.55 4.01 -6.67
CA PRO A 29 14.60 3.42 -5.85
C PRO A 29 14.74 4.11 -4.47
N LEU A 30 13.64 4.20 -3.72
CA LEU A 30 13.52 4.99 -2.49
C LEU A 30 14.05 4.30 -1.24
N ALA A 31 14.35 2.99 -1.32
CA ALA A 31 14.73 2.18 -0.18
C ALA A 31 16.15 1.64 -0.35
N ALA A 32 17.14 2.42 0.08
CA ALA A 32 18.57 2.09 -0.06
C ALA A 32 18.95 1.70 -1.51
N GLY A 33 18.40 2.42 -2.50
CA GLY A 33 18.61 2.18 -3.92
C GLY A 33 17.75 1.07 -4.55
N GLN A 34 16.95 0.34 -3.76
CA GLN A 34 15.96 -0.60 -4.27
C GLN A 34 14.59 0.05 -4.42
N SER A 35 13.80 -0.45 -5.38
CA SER A 35 12.41 -0.01 -5.50
C SER A 35 11.54 -0.48 -4.34
N LEU A 36 10.50 0.28 -4.00
CA LEU A 36 9.55 -0.12 -2.97
C LEU A 36 8.90 -1.48 -3.28
N LEU A 37 8.56 -1.71 -4.56
CA LEU A 37 8.02 -2.98 -5.05
C LEU A 37 8.98 -4.14 -4.85
N ARG A 38 10.27 -3.94 -5.16
CA ARG A 38 11.30 -4.96 -4.94
C ARG A 38 11.50 -5.25 -3.46
N VAL A 39 11.49 -4.23 -2.61
CA VAL A 39 11.54 -4.41 -1.14
C VAL A 39 10.32 -5.19 -0.65
N ALA A 40 9.11 -4.85 -1.12
CA ALA A 40 7.89 -5.58 -0.76
C ALA A 40 7.96 -7.06 -1.21
N PHE A 41 8.41 -7.33 -2.44
CA PHE A 41 8.57 -8.69 -2.94
C PHE A 41 9.61 -9.49 -2.15
N ASN A 42 10.79 -8.92 -1.89
CA ASN A 42 11.86 -9.60 -1.16
C ASN A 42 11.44 -10.00 0.26
N ARG A 43 10.63 -9.16 0.93
CA ARG A 43 10.10 -9.42 2.27
C ARG A 43 9.26 -10.69 2.36
N LEU A 44 8.62 -11.08 1.25
CA LEU A 44 7.78 -12.28 1.15
C LEU A 44 8.58 -13.58 1.05
N ARG A 45 9.90 -13.50 0.86
CA ARG A 45 10.76 -14.69 0.74
C ARG A 45 10.59 -15.61 1.94
N GLY A 46 10.28 -16.88 1.67
CA GLY A 46 10.07 -17.91 2.69
C GLY A 46 8.65 -17.96 3.28
N LEU A 47 7.73 -17.06 2.87
CA LEU A 47 6.29 -17.20 3.18
C LEU A 47 5.58 -18.06 2.13
N VAL A 48 5.81 -17.77 0.85
CA VAL A 48 5.25 -18.51 -0.28
C VAL A 48 6.27 -18.56 -1.41
N GLU A 49 6.15 -19.55 -2.29
CA GLU A 49 6.92 -19.62 -3.53
C GLU A 49 6.51 -18.50 -4.51
N PRO A 50 7.42 -18.01 -5.38
CA PRO A 50 7.13 -16.92 -6.32
C PRO A 50 5.91 -17.14 -7.20
N GLU A 51 5.59 -18.38 -7.56
CA GLU A 51 4.43 -18.74 -8.38
C GLU A 51 3.09 -18.44 -7.69
N ASN A 52 3.09 -18.33 -6.35
CA ASN A 52 1.92 -17.97 -5.53
C ASN A 52 1.93 -16.49 -5.12
N ILE A 53 2.82 -15.68 -5.68
CA ILE A 53 2.85 -14.24 -5.50
C ILE A 53 2.24 -13.59 -6.72
N TYR A 54 1.30 -12.67 -6.51
CA TYR A 54 0.71 -11.85 -7.56
C TYR A 54 1.03 -10.37 -7.31
N VAL A 55 1.05 -9.57 -8.37
CA VAL A 55 1.10 -8.11 -8.30
C VAL A 55 -0.13 -7.57 -9.00
N CYS A 56 -0.97 -6.85 -8.26
CA CYS A 56 -2.09 -6.11 -8.81
C CYS A 56 -1.68 -4.65 -9.00
N THR A 57 -1.64 -4.18 -10.24
CA THR A 57 -1.11 -2.87 -10.62
C THR A 57 -1.96 -2.24 -11.73
N VAL A 58 -1.74 -0.96 -12.05
CA VAL A 58 -2.31 -0.36 -13.26
C VAL A 58 -1.74 -1.06 -14.50
N GLY A 59 -2.59 -1.34 -15.49
CA GLY A 59 -2.24 -2.04 -16.73
C GLY A 59 -1.04 -1.44 -17.47
N ALA A 60 -0.96 -0.10 -17.51
CA ALA A 60 0.17 0.63 -18.09
C ALA A 60 1.52 0.36 -17.40
N TYR A 61 1.52 -0.17 -16.17
CA TYR A 61 2.73 -0.44 -15.38
C TYR A 61 3.18 -1.90 -15.45
N THR A 62 2.42 -2.78 -16.10
CA THR A 62 2.70 -4.23 -16.15
C THR A 62 4.11 -4.54 -16.69
N ASP A 63 4.55 -3.83 -17.73
CA ASP A 63 5.89 -3.98 -18.30
C ASP A 63 7.01 -3.54 -17.35
N VAL A 64 6.79 -2.45 -16.60
CA VAL A 64 7.77 -1.97 -15.63
C VAL A 64 7.84 -2.91 -14.43
N VAL A 65 6.69 -3.40 -13.96
CA VAL A 65 6.61 -4.43 -12.90
C VAL A 65 7.33 -5.71 -13.32
N ARG A 66 7.13 -6.18 -14.56
CA ARG A 66 7.79 -7.38 -15.08
C ARG A 66 9.31 -7.23 -15.14
N LYS A 67 9.81 -6.05 -15.52
CA LYS A 67 11.25 -5.74 -15.50
C LYS A 67 11.79 -5.69 -14.07
N GLU A 68 11.01 -5.12 -13.14
CA GLU A 68 11.40 -4.99 -11.75
C GLU A 68 11.42 -6.34 -11.03
N LEU A 69 10.51 -7.26 -11.36
CA LEU A 69 10.32 -8.57 -10.75
C LEU A 69 10.34 -9.71 -11.81
N PRO A 70 11.49 -10.02 -12.43
CA PRO A 70 11.61 -11.09 -13.43
C PRO A 70 11.34 -12.51 -12.88
N GLU A 71 11.27 -12.67 -11.56
CA GLU A 71 10.92 -13.94 -10.90
C GLU A 71 9.42 -14.29 -11.03
N LEU A 72 8.58 -13.34 -11.39
CA LEU A 72 7.13 -13.56 -11.54
C LEU A 72 6.77 -14.01 -12.96
N GLY A 73 5.88 -15.00 -13.04
CA GLY A 73 5.27 -15.41 -14.31
C GLY A 73 4.32 -14.35 -14.86
N GLU A 74 4.00 -14.43 -16.16
CA GLU A 74 3.09 -13.48 -16.80
C GLU A 74 1.69 -13.48 -16.15
N HIS A 75 1.20 -14.64 -15.74
CA HIS A 75 -0.09 -14.81 -15.07
C HIS A 75 -0.12 -14.25 -13.62
N ASN A 76 1.04 -13.92 -13.06
CA ASN A 76 1.17 -13.36 -11.72
C ASN A 76 1.00 -11.83 -11.70
N ILE A 77 0.90 -11.16 -12.85
CA ILE A 77 0.72 -9.71 -12.92
C ILE A 77 -0.70 -9.41 -13.40
N ILE A 78 -1.50 -8.80 -12.53
CA ILE A 78 -2.88 -8.37 -12.79
C ILE A 78 -2.86 -6.88 -13.12
N GLY A 79 -3.10 -6.54 -14.38
CA GLY A 79 -3.13 -5.17 -14.89
C GLY A 79 -4.53 -4.57 -14.89
N GLU A 80 -4.84 -3.70 -13.93
CA GLU A 80 -6.11 -2.96 -13.86
C GLU A 80 -6.17 -1.87 -14.95
N PRO A 81 -7.20 -1.84 -15.82
CA PRO A 81 -7.28 -0.85 -16.91
C PRO A 81 -7.65 0.56 -16.40
N ALA A 82 -8.16 0.66 -15.17
CA ALA A 82 -8.52 1.93 -14.52
C ALA A 82 -8.36 1.81 -13.00
N ARG A 83 -7.99 2.92 -12.34
CA ARG A 83 -7.87 2.94 -10.87
C ARG A 83 -9.24 2.99 -10.21
N ARG A 84 -9.68 1.84 -9.65
CA ARG A 84 -10.95 1.70 -8.93
C ARG A 84 -10.81 1.43 -7.44
N ASP A 85 -9.63 1.72 -6.89
CA ASP A 85 -9.32 1.62 -5.45
C ASP A 85 -9.32 0.16 -4.95
N THR A 86 -8.93 -0.07 -3.70
CA THR A 86 -8.46 -1.38 -3.23
C THR A 86 -9.53 -2.46 -3.16
N ALA A 87 -10.82 -2.12 -3.04
CA ALA A 87 -11.88 -3.13 -2.98
C ALA A 87 -11.97 -3.96 -4.28
N ASN A 88 -11.85 -3.29 -5.43
CA ASN A 88 -11.91 -3.96 -6.74
C ASN A 88 -10.61 -4.71 -7.05
N ALA A 89 -9.46 -4.20 -6.62
CA ALA A 89 -8.17 -4.89 -6.77
C ALA A 89 -8.17 -6.20 -5.96
N VAL A 90 -8.62 -6.15 -4.71
CA VAL A 90 -8.76 -7.32 -3.83
C VAL A 90 -9.80 -8.29 -4.38
N GLY A 91 -10.96 -7.79 -4.82
CA GLY A 91 -12.02 -8.62 -5.39
C GLY A 91 -11.60 -9.34 -6.68
N LEU A 92 -10.96 -8.63 -7.62
CA LEU A 92 -10.46 -9.22 -8.87
C LEU A 92 -9.42 -10.30 -8.59
N ALA A 93 -8.40 -9.97 -7.78
CA ALA A 93 -7.34 -10.92 -7.46
C ALA A 93 -7.90 -12.15 -6.74
N SER A 94 -8.84 -11.97 -5.81
CA SER A 94 -9.53 -13.09 -5.14
C SER A 94 -10.33 -13.94 -6.12
N ALA A 95 -11.06 -13.34 -7.06
CA ALA A 95 -11.82 -14.06 -8.07
C ALA A 95 -10.91 -14.86 -9.02
N VAL A 96 -9.76 -14.29 -9.41
CA VAL A 96 -8.76 -14.97 -10.24
C VAL A 96 -8.13 -16.15 -9.50
N VAL A 97 -7.69 -15.95 -8.27
CA VAL A 97 -7.07 -17.01 -7.44
C VAL A 97 -8.09 -18.12 -7.14
N ALA A 98 -9.33 -17.77 -6.79
CA ALA A 98 -10.38 -18.72 -6.43
C ALA A 98 -10.79 -19.65 -7.57
N ARG A 99 -10.50 -19.31 -8.84
CA ARG A 99 -10.74 -20.21 -9.97
C ARG A 99 -9.85 -21.44 -9.96
N ASN A 100 -8.61 -21.27 -9.50
CA ASN A 100 -7.64 -22.35 -9.40
C ASN A 100 -7.80 -23.12 -8.08
N ASP A 101 -8.12 -22.39 -7.01
CA ASP A 101 -8.31 -22.95 -5.67
C ASP A 101 -9.35 -22.14 -4.89
N PRO A 102 -10.61 -22.60 -4.81
CA PRO A 102 -11.67 -21.91 -4.08
C PRO A 102 -11.38 -21.72 -2.58
N ASP A 103 -10.53 -22.57 -2.01
CA ASP A 103 -10.12 -22.55 -0.61
C ASP A 103 -8.75 -21.87 -0.41
N ALA A 104 -8.28 -21.15 -1.43
CA ALA A 104 -7.06 -20.36 -1.32
C ALA A 104 -7.20 -19.30 -0.23
N VAL A 105 -6.17 -19.22 0.63
CA VAL A 105 -6.00 -18.13 1.57
C VAL A 105 -5.01 -17.15 0.97
N VAL A 106 -5.38 -15.87 0.95
CA VAL A 106 -4.69 -14.82 0.22
C VAL A 106 -4.32 -13.70 1.18
N ALA A 107 -3.03 -13.42 1.29
CA ALA A 107 -2.54 -12.21 1.94
C ALA A 107 -2.53 -11.06 0.94
N PHE A 108 -2.98 -9.87 1.34
CA PHE A 108 -2.89 -8.64 0.58
C PHE A 108 -1.93 -7.69 1.29
N VAL A 109 -0.90 -7.24 0.57
CA VAL A 109 0.15 -6.36 1.11
C VAL A 109 0.37 -5.15 0.21
N GLY A 110 0.71 -4.00 0.80
CA GLY A 110 1.07 -2.80 0.04
C GLY A 110 2.49 -2.91 -0.55
N SER A 111 2.67 -2.44 -1.78
CA SER A 111 3.99 -2.31 -2.43
C SER A 111 4.84 -1.16 -1.88
N ASP A 112 4.24 -0.26 -1.12
CA ASP A 112 4.75 1.06 -0.74
C ASP A 112 4.99 1.22 0.77
N HIS A 113 4.98 0.11 1.51
CA HIS A 113 5.32 0.09 2.93
C HIS A 113 6.78 -0.30 3.13
N LEU A 114 7.48 0.41 4.02
CA LEU A 114 8.77 -0.02 4.56
C LEU A 114 8.53 -0.64 5.94
N ILE A 115 9.04 -1.86 6.12
CA ILE A 115 8.75 -2.68 7.32
C ILE A 115 10.04 -3.31 7.83
N SER A 116 10.32 -3.15 9.13
CA SER A 116 11.41 -3.84 9.81
C SER A 116 11.06 -4.18 11.26
N PRO A 117 11.56 -5.30 11.82
CA PRO A 117 12.35 -6.31 11.14
C PRO A 117 11.45 -7.26 10.31
N GLU A 118 12.00 -7.82 9.22
CA GLU A 118 11.19 -8.58 8.25
C GLU A 118 10.73 -9.96 8.76
N ASP A 119 11.45 -10.55 9.71
CA ASP A 119 11.08 -11.82 10.35
C ASP A 119 9.83 -11.69 11.22
N GLU A 120 9.68 -10.59 11.97
CA GLU A 120 8.46 -10.27 12.70
C GLU A 120 7.28 -10.03 11.74
N PHE A 121 7.50 -9.35 10.62
CA PHE A 121 6.50 -9.22 9.56
C PHE A 121 6.06 -10.61 9.05
N ARG A 122 7.01 -11.48 8.71
CA ARG A 122 6.70 -12.83 8.21
C ARG A 122 5.96 -13.65 9.26
N SER A 123 6.39 -13.58 10.53
CA SER A 123 5.70 -14.25 11.64
C SER A 123 4.25 -13.77 11.80
N ALA A 124 4.00 -12.47 11.64
CA ALA A 124 2.65 -11.93 11.71
C ALA A 124 1.79 -12.43 10.54
N ILE A 125 2.27 -12.33 9.29
CA ILE A 125 1.55 -12.80 8.10
C ILE A 125 1.25 -14.30 8.19
N GLU A 126 2.24 -15.10 8.60
CA GLU A 126 2.10 -16.54 8.84
C GLU A 126 0.99 -16.82 9.86
N HIS A 127 0.97 -16.07 10.97
CA HIS A 127 -0.10 -16.21 11.96
C HIS A 127 -1.47 -15.79 11.41
N GLY A 128 -1.51 -14.80 10.52
CA GLY A 128 -2.73 -14.43 9.81
C GLY A 128 -3.26 -15.56 8.93
N PHE A 129 -2.38 -16.28 8.24
CA PHE A 129 -2.76 -17.49 7.50
C PHE A 129 -3.33 -18.56 8.43
N GLU A 130 -2.65 -18.88 9.53
CA GLU A 130 -3.11 -19.88 10.51
C GLU A 130 -4.50 -19.55 11.07
N VAL A 131 -4.76 -18.28 11.38
CA VAL A 131 -6.06 -17.83 11.89
C VAL A 131 -7.16 -18.06 10.87
N VAL A 132 -6.94 -17.72 9.59
CA VAL A 132 -7.95 -17.94 8.55
C VAL A 132 -8.14 -19.42 8.27
N GLU A 133 -7.07 -20.21 8.26
CA GLU A 133 -7.14 -21.67 8.06
C GLU A 133 -7.95 -22.36 9.17
N ALA A 134 -7.79 -21.91 10.42
CA ALA A 134 -8.58 -22.41 11.55
C ALA A 134 -10.00 -21.84 11.59
N ARG A 135 -10.19 -20.61 11.08
CA ARG A 135 -11.45 -19.84 11.13
C ARG A 135 -11.72 -19.18 9.78
N GLY A 136 -12.14 -19.96 8.77
CA GLY A 136 -12.36 -19.47 7.39
C GLY A 136 -13.30 -18.26 7.26
N ARG A 137 -14.10 -18.01 8.30
CA ARG A 137 -14.93 -16.82 8.58
C ARG A 137 -14.19 -15.48 8.69
N SER A 138 -12.89 -15.53 8.97
CA SER A 138 -12.15 -14.39 9.54
C SER A 138 -11.60 -13.47 8.46
N LEU A 139 -11.86 -12.19 8.62
CA LEU A 139 -11.23 -11.10 7.90
C LEU A 139 -10.05 -10.59 8.74
N VAL A 140 -8.87 -11.20 8.56
CA VAL A 140 -7.67 -10.80 9.31
C VAL A 140 -7.08 -9.50 8.76
N THR A 141 -6.72 -8.58 9.65
CA THR A 141 -5.87 -7.40 9.42
C THR A 141 -4.71 -7.38 10.43
N PHE A 142 -3.74 -6.47 10.25
CA PHE A 142 -2.58 -6.33 11.11
C PHE A 142 -2.57 -4.97 11.81
N GLY A 143 -2.38 -5.02 13.13
CA GLY A 143 -2.33 -3.84 13.98
C GLY A 143 -0.90 -3.40 14.27
N ILE A 144 -0.61 -2.11 14.04
CA ILE A 144 0.61 -1.45 14.48
C ILE A 144 0.32 -0.63 15.74
N GLU A 145 1.20 -0.71 16.74
CA GLU A 145 1.07 0.10 17.94
C GLU A 145 1.28 1.60 17.61
N PRO A 146 0.29 2.48 17.89
CA PRO A 146 0.39 3.90 17.57
C PRO A 146 1.43 4.58 18.44
N THR A 147 2.32 5.35 17.81
CA THR A 147 3.32 6.17 18.53
C THR A 147 2.90 7.63 18.67
N HIS A 148 1.89 8.05 17.91
CA HIS A 148 1.36 9.42 17.89
C HIS A 148 -0.06 9.44 17.28
N PRO A 149 -0.83 10.54 17.43
CA PRO A 149 -2.20 10.61 16.89
C PRO A 149 -2.21 10.96 15.40
N HIS A 150 -1.94 9.96 14.54
CA HIS A 150 -1.94 10.13 13.09
C HIS A 150 -3.36 10.15 12.52
N THR A 151 -3.74 11.17 11.75
CA THR A 151 -5.12 11.34 11.21
C THR A 151 -5.32 10.76 9.82
N GLY A 152 -4.23 10.40 9.14
CA GLY A 152 -4.26 9.80 7.80
C GLY A 152 -4.37 8.27 7.77
N LEU A 153 -4.43 7.60 8.94
CA LEU A 153 -4.48 6.14 9.06
C LEU A 153 -5.83 5.68 9.62
N GLY A 154 -6.19 4.43 9.32
CA GLY A 154 -7.27 3.73 10.01
C GLY A 154 -6.85 3.30 11.42
N TYR A 155 -7.83 3.17 12.31
CA TYR A 155 -7.67 2.69 13.68
C TYR A 155 -8.59 1.49 13.94
N ILE A 156 -8.06 0.53 14.68
CA ILE A 156 -8.69 -0.73 15.04
C ILE A 156 -8.78 -0.80 16.55
N GLU A 157 -10.00 -0.80 17.10
CA GLU A 157 -10.22 -1.09 18.52
C GLU A 157 -10.14 -2.59 18.76
N ARG A 158 -9.22 -3.01 19.62
CA ARG A 158 -9.10 -4.42 20.02
C ARG A 158 -10.19 -4.78 21.02
N GLY A 159 -10.90 -5.87 20.71
CA GLY A 159 -11.81 -6.53 21.61
C GLY A 159 -11.16 -7.72 22.32
N GLU A 160 -11.92 -8.80 22.45
CA GLU A 160 -11.48 -10.01 23.16
C GLU A 160 -10.37 -10.77 22.43
N ALA A 161 -9.43 -11.32 23.20
CA ALA A 161 -8.38 -12.19 22.68
C ALA A 161 -8.98 -13.52 22.20
N ILE A 162 -8.50 -14.02 21.07
CA ILE A 162 -8.88 -15.34 20.55
C ILE A 162 -7.99 -16.38 21.22
N GLU A 163 -8.61 -17.25 22.02
CA GLU A 163 -7.91 -18.28 22.80
C GLU A 163 -6.97 -19.14 21.93
N GLY A 164 -5.76 -19.39 22.42
CA GLY A 164 -4.75 -20.19 21.71
C GLY A 164 -4.02 -19.45 20.57
N THR A 165 -4.30 -18.15 20.37
CA THR A 165 -3.67 -17.32 19.33
C THR A 165 -3.09 -16.02 19.91
N ARG A 166 -2.39 -15.24 19.08
CA ARG A 166 -1.99 -13.85 19.40
C ARG A 166 -3.01 -12.82 18.92
N ALA A 167 -4.12 -13.25 18.32
CA ALA A 167 -5.08 -12.40 17.64
C ALA A 167 -6.23 -11.95 18.56
N PHE A 168 -6.89 -10.86 18.17
CA PHE A 168 -8.03 -10.29 18.87
C PHE A 168 -9.20 -10.11 17.90
N VAL A 169 -10.43 -10.29 18.39
CA VAL A 169 -11.61 -9.81 17.67
C VAL A 169 -11.57 -8.28 17.63
N VAL A 170 -12.01 -7.69 16.53
CA VAL A 170 -12.09 -6.23 16.38
C VAL A 170 -13.47 -5.74 16.80
N ASP A 171 -13.52 -4.88 17.82
CA ASP A 171 -14.77 -4.25 18.28
C ASP A 171 -15.21 -3.13 17.34
N ARG A 172 -14.24 -2.40 16.77
CA ARG A 172 -14.50 -1.27 15.91
C ARG A 172 -13.36 -1.02 14.93
N PHE A 173 -13.70 -0.79 13.69
CA PHE A 173 -12.80 -0.26 12.67
C PHE A 173 -13.21 1.17 12.29
N ARG A 174 -12.27 2.12 12.29
CA ARG A 174 -12.51 3.52 11.89
C ARG A 174 -11.41 4.04 11.01
N GLU A 175 -11.77 4.43 9.78
CA GLU A 175 -10.83 5.01 8.83
C GLU A 175 -10.67 6.54 9.06
N LYS A 176 -9.43 7.00 9.19
CA LYS A 176 -9.04 8.44 9.17
C LYS A 176 -9.84 9.33 10.13
N PRO A 177 -9.75 9.11 11.45
CA PRO A 177 -10.40 9.95 12.44
C PRO A 177 -9.83 11.38 12.44
N ASP A 178 -10.59 12.32 13.01
CA ASP A 178 -10.06 13.65 13.30
C ASP A 178 -8.96 13.61 14.39
N ARG A 179 -8.25 14.73 14.55
CA ARG A 179 -7.11 14.83 15.48
C ARG A 179 -7.51 14.54 16.93
N ALA A 180 -8.63 15.10 17.39
CA ALA A 180 -9.09 14.94 18.77
C ALA A 180 -9.43 13.48 19.06
N THR A 181 -10.10 12.81 18.12
CA THR A 181 -10.44 11.39 18.21
C THR A 181 -9.18 10.51 18.18
N ALA A 182 -8.18 10.83 17.35
CA ALA A 182 -6.91 10.10 17.32
C ALA A 182 -6.12 10.23 18.64
N GLU A 183 -6.16 11.39 19.29
CA GLU A 183 -5.56 11.62 20.61
C GLU A 183 -6.26 10.80 21.70
N GLU A 184 -7.59 10.73 21.66
CA GLU A 184 -8.38 9.87 22.55
C GLU A 184 -8.02 8.39 22.35
N TYR A 185 -8.00 7.92 21.10
CA TYR A 185 -7.65 6.54 20.76
C TYR A 185 -6.27 6.15 21.31
N LEU A 186 -5.26 7.00 21.10
CA LEU A 186 -3.92 6.80 21.63
C LEU A 186 -3.92 6.72 23.17
N ALA A 187 -4.65 7.61 23.84
CA ALA A 187 -4.71 7.66 25.31
C ALA A 187 -5.33 6.40 25.93
N THR A 188 -6.22 5.68 25.22
CA THR A 188 -6.80 4.43 25.72
C THR A 188 -5.83 3.25 25.72
N GLY A 189 -4.81 3.25 24.85
CA GLY A 189 -3.94 2.10 24.58
C GLY A 189 -4.65 0.88 23.95
N ARG A 190 -5.94 0.99 23.60
CA ARG A 190 -6.72 -0.12 23.02
C ARG A 190 -6.72 -0.11 21.49
N PHE A 191 -6.46 1.03 20.88
CA PHE A 191 -6.47 1.16 19.43
C PHE A 191 -5.09 0.91 18.82
N TRP A 192 -5.09 0.20 17.70
CA TRP A 192 -3.93 0.05 16.82
C TRP A 192 -4.17 0.72 15.47
N TRP A 193 -3.11 1.15 14.80
CA TRP A 193 -3.24 1.56 13.40
C TRP A 193 -3.53 0.35 12.53
N ASN A 194 -4.45 0.52 11.58
CA ASN A 194 -4.65 -0.40 10.48
C ASN A 194 -3.45 -0.31 9.52
N SER A 195 -2.74 -1.42 9.32
CA SER A 195 -1.59 -1.44 8.41
C SER A 195 -1.98 -1.47 6.92
N GLY A 196 -3.27 -1.60 6.61
CA GLY A 196 -3.76 -1.80 5.23
C GLY A 196 -3.36 -3.15 4.62
N MET A 197 -2.97 -4.12 5.45
CA MET A 197 -2.61 -5.47 5.02
C MET A 197 -3.61 -6.46 5.59
N PHE A 198 -3.91 -7.51 4.83
CA PHE A 198 -5.01 -8.41 5.12
C PHE A 198 -4.65 -9.85 4.81
N VAL A 199 -5.32 -10.82 5.44
CA VAL A 199 -5.24 -12.24 5.05
C VAL A 199 -6.64 -12.83 5.11
N TRP A 200 -7.18 -13.27 3.98
CA TRP A 200 -8.56 -13.77 3.85
C TRP A 200 -8.63 -15.03 2.99
N GLN A 201 -9.63 -15.87 3.23
CA GLN A 201 -10.00 -16.88 2.25
C GLN A 201 -10.65 -16.19 1.05
N ALA A 202 -10.25 -16.55 -0.16
CA ALA A 202 -10.72 -15.90 -1.39
C ALA A 202 -12.25 -15.99 -1.54
N SER A 203 -12.84 -17.14 -1.21
CA SER A 203 -14.30 -17.33 -1.20
C SER A 203 -15.00 -16.45 -0.16
N THR A 204 -14.43 -16.28 1.03
CA THR A 204 -15.00 -15.45 2.11
C THR A 204 -15.08 -13.98 1.69
N VAL A 205 -14.00 -13.40 1.17
CA VAL A 205 -14.06 -11.99 0.71
C VAL A 205 -15.02 -11.81 -0.46
N LEU A 206 -15.09 -12.76 -1.39
CA LEU A 206 -16.05 -12.70 -2.50
C LEU A 206 -17.50 -12.76 -1.99
N SER A 207 -17.80 -13.59 -0.98
CA SER A 207 -19.12 -13.65 -0.34
C SER A 207 -19.46 -12.37 0.42
N VAL A 208 -18.47 -11.71 1.03
CA VAL A 208 -18.66 -10.41 1.69
C VAL A 208 -18.94 -9.33 0.65
N LEU A 209 -18.22 -9.34 -0.47
CA LEU A 209 -18.49 -8.45 -1.60
C LEU A 209 -19.87 -8.70 -2.23
N ASP A 210 -20.36 -9.94 -2.28
CA ASP A 210 -21.75 -10.20 -2.72
C ASP A 210 -22.79 -9.50 -1.86
N SER A 211 -22.50 -9.33 -0.57
CA SER A 211 -23.41 -8.67 0.37
C SER A 211 -23.30 -7.14 0.33
N LEU A 212 -22.08 -6.62 0.15
CA LEU A 212 -21.78 -5.19 0.31
C LEU A 212 -21.61 -4.43 -1.02
N LEU A 213 -21.16 -5.12 -2.07
CA LEU A 213 -20.93 -4.59 -3.42
C LEU A 213 -21.39 -5.61 -4.50
N PRO A 214 -22.67 -6.05 -4.49
CA PRO A 214 -23.15 -7.17 -5.31
C PRO A 214 -22.90 -7.00 -6.81
N GLU A 215 -23.08 -5.79 -7.33
CA GLU A 215 -22.82 -5.50 -8.74
C GLU A 215 -21.33 -5.68 -9.07
N SER A 216 -20.44 -5.14 -8.24
CA SER A 216 -18.99 -5.28 -8.47
C SER A 216 -18.56 -6.74 -8.34
N ALA A 217 -19.06 -7.47 -7.34
CA ALA A 217 -18.75 -8.88 -7.13
C ALA A 217 -19.17 -9.77 -8.31
N ALA A 218 -20.36 -9.55 -8.89
CA ALA A 218 -20.83 -10.27 -10.06
C ALA A 218 -19.94 -9.98 -11.29
N ARG A 219 -19.66 -8.69 -11.54
CA ARG A 219 -18.84 -8.23 -12.66
C ARG A 219 -17.39 -8.72 -12.58
N LEU A 220 -16.81 -8.76 -11.38
CA LEU A 220 -15.46 -9.31 -11.18
C LEU A 220 -15.40 -10.82 -11.46
N ARG A 221 -16.48 -11.57 -11.16
CA ARG A 221 -16.56 -12.99 -11.53
C ARG A 221 -16.76 -13.21 -13.03
N GLU A 222 -17.46 -12.31 -13.73
CA GLU A 222 -17.54 -12.34 -15.20
C GLU A 222 -16.14 -12.22 -15.83
N VAL A 223 -15.34 -11.25 -15.36
CA VAL A 223 -13.94 -11.09 -15.79
C VAL A 223 -13.12 -12.33 -15.45
N ALA A 224 -13.23 -12.85 -14.23
CA ALA A 224 -12.47 -14.02 -13.81
C ALA A 224 -12.81 -15.25 -14.67
N ALA A 225 -14.08 -15.47 -15.02
CA ALA A 225 -14.51 -16.65 -15.79
C ALA A 225 -13.78 -16.82 -17.12
N VAL A 226 -13.36 -15.72 -17.74
CA VAL A 226 -12.62 -15.67 -19.02
C VAL A 226 -11.12 -15.37 -18.84
N TRP A 227 -10.58 -15.47 -17.63
CA TRP A 227 -9.22 -15.01 -17.32
C TRP A 227 -8.11 -15.73 -18.11
N ASP A 228 -8.30 -17.00 -18.45
CA ASP A 228 -7.32 -17.79 -19.20
C ASP A 228 -7.68 -17.93 -20.69
N THR A 229 -8.53 -17.04 -21.19
CA THR A 229 -8.99 -17.05 -22.59
C THR A 229 -8.58 -15.75 -23.30
N PRO A 230 -8.57 -15.73 -24.65
CA PRO A 230 -8.24 -14.52 -25.41
C PRO A 230 -9.18 -13.33 -25.14
N GLU A 231 -10.36 -13.58 -24.57
CA GLU A 231 -11.35 -12.55 -24.24
C GLU A 231 -11.02 -11.76 -22.96
N ARG A 232 -10.07 -12.22 -22.11
CA ARG A 232 -9.72 -11.62 -20.82
C ARG A 232 -9.60 -10.10 -20.89
N ASP A 233 -8.72 -9.61 -21.76
CA ASP A 233 -8.35 -8.18 -21.79
C ASP A 233 -9.53 -7.32 -22.24
N ALA A 234 -10.27 -7.78 -23.26
CA ALA A 234 -11.47 -7.08 -23.76
C ALA A 234 -12.58 -7.02 -22.70
N THR A 235 -12.84 -8.13 -22.00
CA THR A 235 -13.85 -8.18 -20.94
C THR A 235 -13.44 -7.33 -19.73
N LEU A 236 -12.16 -7.37 -19.34
CA LEU A 236 -11.64 -6.56 -18.25
C LEU A 236 -11.73 -5.05 -18.56
N GLU A 237 -11.35 -4.63 -19.77
CA GLU A 237 -11.43 -3.24 -20.23
C GLU A 237 -12.87 -2.72 -20.33
N GLU A 238 -13.83 -3.57 -20.71
CA GLU A 238 -15.25 -3.20 -20.74
C GLU A 238 -15.82 -3.02 -19.32
N ILE A 239 -15.51 -3.94 -18.42
CA ILE A 239 -16.17 -4.04 -17.12
C ILE A 239 -15.51 -3.15 -16.07
N TYR A 240 -14.20 -3.27 -15.89
CA TYR A 240 -13.49 -2.73 -14.73
C TYR A 240 -13.60 -1.20 -14.60
N PRO A 241 -13.52 -0.40 -15.69
CA PRO A 241 -13.70 1.05 -15.60
C PRO A 241 -15.09 1.48 -15.13
N ASN A 242 -16.10 0.62 -15.13
CA ASN A 242 -17.45 0.96 -14.69
C ASN A 242 -17.71 0.61 -13.22
N LEU A 243 -16.76 -0.03 -12.54
CA LEU A 243 -16.89 -0.41 -11.14
C LEU A 243 -16.89 0.82 -10.21
N GLN A 244 -17.59 0.68 -9.08
CA GLN A 244 -17.59 1.71 -8.05
C GLN A 244 -16.17 1.88 -7.49
N LYS A 245 -15.66 3.11 -7.52
CA LYS A 245 -14.37 3.44 -6.89
C LYS A 245 -14.53 3.53 -5.38
N ILE A 246 -14.00 2.55 -4.63
CA ILE A 246 -14.08 2.49 -3.17
C ILE A 246 -12.94 1.64 -2.59
N SER A 247 -12.38 2.05 -1.45
CA SER A 247 -11.36 1.27 -0.75
C SER A 247 -11.97 0.06 -0.04
N VAL A 248 -11.16 -0.95 0.18
CA VAL A 248 -11.55 -2.16 0.90
C VAL A 248 -11.89 -1.88 2.37
N ASP A 249 -11.25 -0.87 2.98
CA ASP A 249 -11.52 -0.46 4.36
C ASP A 249 -12.97 0.04 4.53
N TYR A 250 -13.43 0.89 3.60
CA TYR A 250 -14.82 1.39 3.60
C TYR A 250 -15.82 0.37 3.08
N ALA A 251 -15.45 -0.40 2.05
CA ALA A 251 -16.36 -1.35 1.41
C ALA A 251 -16.58 -2.63 2.23
N VAL A 252 -15.57 -3.06 2.99
CA VAL A 252 -15.55 -4.38 3.64
C VAL A 252 -15.27 -4.26 5.14
N MET A 253 -14.13 -3.69 5.54
CA MET A 253 -13.66 -3.78 6.93
C MET A 253 -14.57 -3.04 7.91
N GLU A 254 -14.93 -1.79 7.63
CA GLU A 254 -15.80 -1.01 8.50
C GLU A 254 -17.21 -1.64 8.61
N PRO A 255 -17.91 -1.99 7.52
CA PRO A 255 -19.18 -2.70 7.59
C PRO A 255 -19.11 -4.06 8.32
N ALA A 256 -18.06 -4.85 8.07
CA ALA A 256 -17.88 -6.15 8.71
C ALA A 256 -17.66 -6.02 10.22
N SER A 257 -16.88 -5.04 10.67
CA SER A 257 -16.72 -4.76 12.11
C SER A 257 -18.03 -4.32 12.80
N GLN A 258 -19.02 -3.86 12.02
CA GLN A 258 -20.35 -3.47 12.50
C GLN A 258 -21.37 -4.63 12.42
N GLY A 259 -20.95 -5.85 12.07
CA GLY A 259 -21.82 -7.02 11.95
C GLY A 259 -22.77 -6.97 10.75
N LYS A 260 -22.44 -6.21 9.70
CA LYS A 260 -23.28 -6.11 8.49
C LYS A 260 -23.15 -7.30 7.55
N VAL A 261 -22.17 -8.17 7.78
CA VAL A 261 -21.93 -9.39 7.01
C VAL A 261 -21.61 -10.54 7.94
N ASP A 262 -21.74 -11.75 7.41
CA ASP A 262 -21.47 -12.98 8.13
C ASP A 262 -19.96 -13.29 8.09
N ALA A 263 -19.15 -12.45 8.72
CA ALA A 263 -17.68 -12.59 8.81
C ALA A 263 -17.15 -11.86 10.05
N ASP A 264 -16.11 -12.40 10.68
CA ASP A 264 -15.49 -11.82 11.88
C ASP A 264 -14.28 -10.98 11.47
N VAL A 265 -14.19 -9.72 11.92
CA VAL A 265 -12.95 -8.95 11.75
C VAL A 265 -11.99 -9.30 12.89
N VAL A 266 -10.77 -9.69 12.53
CA VAL A 266 -9.74 -10.14 13.46
C VAL A 266 -8.47 -9.33 13.24
N VAL A 267 -7.79 -8.93 14.32
CA VAL A 267 -6.52 -8.21 14.25
C VAL A 267 -5.39 -9.04 14.85
N VAL A 268 -4.31 -9.18 14.09
CA VAL A 268 -3.04 -9.78 14.53
C VAL A 268 -2.05 -8.66 14.88
N PRO A 269 -1.42 -8.66 16.07
CA PRO A 269 -0.36 -7.71 16.38
C PRO A 269 0.83 -7.91 15.46
N MET A 270 1.39 -6.82 14.94
CA MET A 270 2.61 -6.85 14.14
C MET A 270 3.62 -5.87 14.75
N PRO A 271 4.52 -6.35 15.62
CA PRO A 271 5.46 -5.52 16.38
C PRO A 271 6.66 -5.12 15.51
N VAL A 272 6.42 -4.23 14.56
CA VAL A 272 7.40 -3.77 13.57
C VAL A 272 7.46 -2.25 13.53
N HIS A 273 8.60 -1.71 13.12
CA HIS A 273 8.67 -0.39 12.52
C HIS A 273 8.02 -0.46 11.15
N TRP A 274 6.89 0.23 11.02
CA TRP A 274 6.10 0.29 9.79
C TRP A 274 5.97 1.74 9.35
N LEU A 275 6.21 1.97 8.06
CA LEU A 275 6.10 3.28 7.43
C LEU A 275 5.37 3.15 6.09
N ASP A 276 4.29 3.90 5.93
CA ASP A 276 3.60 4.09 4.65
C ASP A 276 4.26 5.22 3.85
N VAL A 277 4.92 4.85 2.74
CA VAL A 277 5.59 5.82 1.87
C VAL A 277 4.57 6.53 0.97
N GLY A 278 3.96 7.56 1.56
CA GLY A 278 2.97 8.41 0.92
C GLY A 278 3.48 9.79 0.47
N SER A 279 4.58 10.29 1.07
CA SER A 279 5.09 11.65 0.86
C SER A 279 6.60 11.73 1.15
N TRP A 280 7.23 12.84 0.75
CA TRP A 280 8.63 13.13 1.08
C TRP A 280 8.89 13.20 2.57
N ALA A 281 7.94 13.76 3.33
CA ALA A 281 8.04 13.85 4.78
C ALA A 281 8.09 12.46 5.42
N ALA A 282 7.25 11.52 4.97
CA ALA A 282 7.29 10.14 5.43
C ALA A 282 8.63 9.48 5.08
N LEU A 283 9.11 9.68 3.86
CA LEU A 283 10.37 9.09 3.41
C LEU A 283 11.60 9.63 4.15
N ALA A 284 11.57 10.89 4.59
CA ALA A 284 12.64 11.51 5.34
C ALA A 284 13.00 10.75 6.63
N ASP A 285 12.03 10.11 7.28
CA ASP A 285 12.26 9.33 8.49
C ASP A 285 13.16 8.11 8.25
N THR A 286 13.36 7.72 6.99
CA THR A 286 14.24 6.62 6.58
C THR A 286 15.68 7.04 6.30
N TYR A 287 15.93 8.36 6.22
CA TYR A 287 17.24 8.92 5.90
C TYR A 287 17.97 9.35 7.16
N ASP A 288 19.29 9.18 7.16
CA ASP A 288 20.12 9.71 8.23
C ASP A 288 20.08 11.24 8.22
N ALA A 289 20.01 11.83 9.41
CA ALA A 289 20.08 13.26 9.59
C ALA A 289 21.52 13.70 9.85
N ASP A 290 21.93 14.81 9.23
CA ASP A 290 23.16 15.52 9.58
C ASP A 290 23.03 16.23 10.96
N PRO A 291 24.12 16.81 11.50
CA PRO A 291 24.07 17.53 12.79
C PRO A 291 23.09 18.71 12.84
N ASN A 292 22.61 19.19 11.69
CA ASN A 292 21.68 20.30 11.54
C ASN A 292 20.24 19.83 11.26
N GLY A 293 19.98 18.52 11.28
CA GLY A 293 18.67 17.93 11.00
C GLY A 293 18.34 17.79 9.51
N ASN A 294 19.25 18.13 8.59
CA ASN A 294 19.03 17.93 7.17
C ASN A 294 19.14 16.45 6.82
N ARG A 295 18.29 15.99 5.90
CA ARG A 295 18.19 14.59 5.51
C ARG A 295 18.38 14.44 4.01
N THR A 296 19.22 13.49 3.63
CA THR A 296 19.56 13.14 2.25
C THR A 296 19.53 11.63 2.10
N ASP A 297 19.16 11.13 0.92
CA ASP A 297 19.38 9.73 0.59
C ASP A 297 20.88 9.43 0.39
N SER A 298 21.21 8.15 0.19
CA SER A 298 22.60 7.71 0.10
C SER A 298 23.36 8.14 -1.16
N ILE A 299 22.65 8.64 -2.18
CA ILE A 299 23.26 9.04 -3.47
C ILE A 299 23.31 10.56 -3.65
N THR A 300 22.52 11.30 -2.89
CA THR A 300 22.40 12.75 -3.00
C THR A 300 23.68 13.45 -2.56
N LEU A 301 24.26 14.25 -3.47
CA LEU A 301 25.33 15.19 -3.13
C LEU A 301 24.70 16.53 -2.72
N SER A 302 24.98 16.98 -1.50
CA SER A 302 24.52 18.29 -1.02
C SER A 302 25.61 19.10 -0.34
N CYS A 303 25.51 20.43 -0.44
CA CYS A 303 26.37 21.39 0.26
C CYS A 303 25.51 22.51 0.87
N LEU A 304 25.42 22.51 2.20
CA LEU A 304 24.46 23.35 2.92
C LEU A 304 25.21 24.32 3.84
N LEU A 305 24.86 25.61 3.75
CA LEU A 305 25.33 26.65 4.65
C LEU A 305 24.14 27.25 5.40
N ASP A 306 24.25 27.39 6.72
CA ASP A 306 23.19 27.99 7.57
C ASP A 306 21.79 27.40 7.28
N SER A 307 21.68 26.08 7.11
CA SER A 307 20.44 25.40 6.68
C SER A 307 20.10 24.24 7.61
N HIS A 308 18.82 24.08 7.94
CA HIS A 308 18.34 23.14 8.98
C HIS A 308 17.05 22.42 8.60
N ASP A 309 16.89 21.18 9.06
CA ASP A 309 15.66 20.38 8.92
C ASP A 309 15.12 20.24 7.47
N ASN A 310 16.00 20.28 6.47
CA ASN A 310 15.59 20.12 5.06
C ASN A 310 15.57 18.64 4.63
N ILE A 311 14.76 18.34 3.63
CA ILE A 311 14.80 17.06 2.89
C ILE A 311 15.36 17.36 1.52
N ILE A 312 16.50 16.77 1.16
CA ILE A 312 17.12 16.95 -0.15
C ILE A 312 17.28 15.59 -0.82
N VAL A 313 16.73 15.45 -2.03
CA VAL A 313 16.81 14.22 -2.80
C VAL A 313 17.12 14.50 -4.26
N THR A 314 18.00 13.70 -4.87
CA THR A 314 18.23 13.68 -6.30
C THR A 314 18.44 12.28 -6.84
N ASP A 315 17.95 12.02 -8.05
CA ASP A 315 18.25 10.77 -8.76
C ASP A 315 19.51 10.83 -9.65
N ASP A 316 20.21 11.97 -9.66
CA ASP A 316 21.52 12.14 -10.31
C ASP A 316 22.66 12.19 -9.27
N PRO A 317 23.45 11.12 -9.11
CA PRO A 317 24.56 11.08 -8.16
C PRO A 317 25.71 12.04 -8.49
N ASN A 318 25.69 12.69 -9.67
CA ASN A 318 26.71 13.67 -10.08
C ASN A 318 26.22 15.12 -9.94
N HIS A 319 24.99 15.34 -9.46
CA HIS A 319 24.41 16.66 -9.28
C HIS A 319 24.58 17.13 -7.84
N LEU A 320 25.23 18.28 -7.64
CA LEU A 320 25.37 18.91 -6.32
C LEU A 320 24.20 19.87 -6.05
N VAL A 321 23.38 19.57 -5.04
CA VAL A 321 22.38 20.50 -4.52
C VAL A 321 23.01 21.40 -3.45
N ALA A 322 23.18 22.68 -3.76
CA ALA A 322 23.73 23.67 -2.82
C ALA A 322 22.66 24.65 -2.33
N ALA A 323 22.61 24.91 -1.03
CA ALA A 323 21.64 25.84 -0.44
C ALA A 323 22.26 26.67 0.71
N VAL A 324 21.74 27.89 0.89
CA VAL A 324 22.15 28.82 1.95
C VAL A 324 20.90 29.37 2.64
N GLY A 325 20.84 29.31 3.97
CA GLY A 325 19.75 29.92 4.74
C GLY A 325 18.39 29.22 4.60
N LEU A 326 18.35 27.96 4.16
CA LEU A 326 17.10 27.24 3.91
C LEU A 326 16.72 26.40 5.12
N HIS A 327 15.47 26.50 5.55
CA HIS A 327 15.00 25.80 6.74
C HIS A 327 13.68 25.10 6.47
N ARG A 328 13.57 23.81 6.80
CA ARG A 328 12.32 23.05 6.71
C ARG A 328 11.71 23.05 5.31
N HIS A 329 12.54 22.84 4.28
CA HIS A 329 12.10 22.69 2.90
C HIS A 329 12.36 21.28 2.37
N ILE A 330 11.53 20.87 1.44
CA ILE A 330 11.75 19.73 0.55
C ILE A 330 12.37 20.28 -0.72
N ILE A 331 13.51 19.72 -1.13
CA ILE A 331 14.18 19.98 -2.41
C ILE A 331 14.33 18.64 -3.10
N VAL A 332 13.72 18.50 -4.29
CA VAL A 332 13.84 17.30 -5.09
C VAL A 332 14.28 17.68 -6.49
N HIS A 333 15.42 17.13 -6.91
CA HIS A 333 15.99 17.36 -8.23
C HIS A 333 15.97 16.08 -9.07
N THR A 334 15.31 16.15 -10.22
CA THR A 334 15.47 15.19 -11.32
C THR A 334 16.13 15.88 -12.51
N GLN A 335 16.54 15.09 -13.49
CA GLN A 335 17.22 15.56 -14.71
C GLN A 335 16.59 16.82 -15.35
N ASP A 336 15.26 16.93 -15.34
CA ASP A 336 14.48 17.92 -16.05
C ASP A 336 13.64 18.84 -15.15
N VAL A 337 13.53 18.55 -13.86
CA VAL A 337 12.66 19.27 -12.92
C VAL A 337 13.33 19.42 -11.56
N THR A 338 13.23 20.62 -10.97
CA THR A 338 13.50 20.83 -9.55
C THR A 338 12.24 21.30 -8.86
N MET A 339 11.82 20.55 -7.84
CA MET A 339 10.68 20.90 -6.99
C MET A 339 11.19 21.37 -5.63
N VAL A 340 10.67 22.51 -5.19
CA VAL A 340 10.96 23.07 -3.87
C VAL A 340 9.65 23.46 -3.19
N CYS A 341 9.45 23.00 -1.97
CA CYS A 341 8.32 23.46 -1.15
C CYS A 341 8.66 23.44 0.35
N PRO A 342 7.98 24.24 1.18
CA PRO A 342 8.03 24.08 2.62
C PRO A 342 7.58 22.67 3.03
N LEU A 343 8.21 22.10 4.05
CA LEU A 343 7.88 20.79 4.58
C LEU A 343 6.40 20.68 5.00
N SER A 344 5.82 21.77 5.51
CA SER A 344 4.40 21.86 5.88
C SER A 344 3.44 21.70 4.70
N ASP A 345 3.92 21.97 3.49
CA ASP A 345 3.12 22.02 2.26
C ASP A 345 3.34 20.78 1.38
N GLY A 346 4.05 19.76 1.86
CA GLY A 346 4.37 18.55 1.09
C GLY A 346 3.15 17.84 0.50
N GLU A 347 1.99 17.86 1.18
CA GLU A 347 0.75 17.28 0.65
C GLU A 347 0.18 18.03 -0.56
N ARG A 348 0.56 19.31 -0.75
CA ARG A 348 0.12 20.16 -1.87
C ARG A 348 0.90 19.89 -3.16
N VAL A 349 1.93 19.06 -3.13
CA VAL A 349 2.67 18.65 -4.35
C VAL A 349 1.72 18.04 -5.39
N LYS A 350 0.68 17.32 -4.96
CA LYS A 350 -0.36 16.81 -5.87
C LYS A 350 -1.12 17.91 -6.62
N ASP A 351 -1.32 19.06 -5.99
CA ASP A 351 -2.00 20.21 -6.58
C ASP A 351 -1.07 20.90 -7.60
N LEU A 352 0.24 20.92 -7.29
CA LEU A 352 1.27 21.39 -8.23
C LEU A 352 1.34 20.51 -9.48
N VAL A 353 1.28 19.17 -9.31
CA VAL A 353 1.23 18.22 -10.44
C VAL A 353 0.04 18.52 -11.36
N ALA A 354 -1.16 18.76 -10.81
CA ALA A 354 -2.32 19.13 -11.62
C ALA A 354 -2.10 20.42 -12.42
N ARG A 355 -1.36 21.38 -11.85
CA ARG A 355 -1.00 22.63 -12.55
C ARG A 355 0.02 22.41 -13.66
N VAL A 356 1.07 21.63 -13.38
CA VAL A 356 2.09 21.26 -14.38
C VAL A 356 1.44 20.48 -15.52
N GLN A 357 0.46 19.62 -15.25
CA GLN A 357 -0.24 18.86 -16.29
C GLN A 357 -1.01 19.78 -17.25
N SER A 358 -1.60 20.85 -16.73
CA SER A 358 -2.30 21.87 -17.54
C SER A 358 -1.33 22.70 -18.38
N ASP A 359 -0.25 23.18 -17.77
CA ASP A 359 0.59 24.23 -18.37
C ASP A 359 1.82 23.66 -19.11
N HIS A 360 2.27 22.47 -18.71
CA HIS A 360 3.56 21.86 -19.04
C HIS A 360 3.50 20.32 -19.04
N ALA A 361 2.54 19.73 -19.76
CA ALA A 361 2.25 18.28 -19.72
C ALA A 361 3.44 17.33 -19.97
N ASN A 362 4.51 17.78 -20.64
CA ASN A 362 5.70 16.97 -20.91
C ASN A 362 6.55 16.65 -19.66
N TYR A 363 6.22 17.23 -18.49
CA TYR A 363 6.97 17.07 -17.24
C TYR A 363 6.20 16.28 -16.16
N ILE A 364 5.16 15.54 -16.56
CA ILE A 364 4.30 14.76 -15.66
C ILE A 364 4.69 13.29 -15.59
#